data_AF-A0AAE4KQ09-F1
#
_entry.id   AF-A0AAE4KQ09-F1
#
_cell.length_a   1.000
_cell.length_b   1.000
_cell.length_c   1.000
_cell.angle_alpha   90.00
_cell.angle_beta   90.00
_cell.angle_gamma   90.00
#
_symmetry.space_group_name_H-M   'P 1'
#
loop_
_entity.id
_entity.type
_entity.pdbx_description
1 polymer ?
#
loop_
_entity_poly.entity_id
_entity_poly.type
_entity_poly.pdbx_seq_one_letter_code
_entity_poly.pdbx_strand_id
1 'polypeptide(L)' 'MPEHTMDLDQQAKAVLDAICEQQGLETREQAAEWLLRRRIRRGAQGLTGRGRALYDVKGGHC' A
#
# COMPACT_ATOMS: atom_id res chain seq x y z
N MET A 1 -3.79 -17.57 -0.61
CA MET A 1 -5.02 -16.75 -0.62
C MET A 1 -6.05 -17.54 -1.41
N PRO A 2 -7.34 -17.58 -1.01
CA PRO A 2 -8.37 -18.27 -1.80
C PRO A 2 -8.40 -17.71 -3.23
N GLU A 3 -8.56 -18.61 -4.20
CA GLU A 3 -8.40 -18.32 -5.63
C GLU A 3 -9.73 -17.78 -6.18
N HIS A 4 -9.97 -16.48 -6.02
CA HIS A 4 -11.16 -15.82 -6.55
C HIS A 4 -10.80 -15.09 -7.86
N THR A 5 -11.40 -15.52 -8.96
CA THR A 5 -11.34 -14.81 -10.23
C THR A 5 -12.20 -13.55 -10.15
N MET A 6 -11.56 -12.40 -10.06
CA MET A 6 -12.22 -11.10 -10.20
C MET A 6 -12.14 -10.68 -11.66
N ASP A 7 -13.28 -10.42 -12.31
CA ASP A 7 -13.25 -9.74 -13.60
C ASP A 7 -12.86 -8.28 -13.38
N LEU A 8 -11.80 -7.85 -14.06
CA LEU A 8 -11.26 -6.50 -13.96
C LEU A 8 -11.62 -5.74 -15.23
N ASP A 9 -12.13 -4.53 -15.07
CA ASP A 9 -12.33 -3.62 -16.18
C ASP A 9 -11.01 -3.33 -16.92
N GLN A 10 -11.10 -2.94 -18.19
CA GLN A 10 -9.94 -2.69 -19.05
C GLN A 10 -8.98 -1.64 -18.47
N GLN A 11 -9.52 -0.61 -17.79
CA GLN A 11 -8.70 0.41 -17.14
C GLN A 11 -7.89 -0.16 -15.96
N ALA A 12 -8.50 -1.04 -15.16
CA ALA A 12 -7.80 -1.70 -14.07
C ALA A 12 -6.69 -2.63 -14.58
N LYS A 13 -6.95 -3.36 -15.67
CA LYS A 13 -5.94 -4.21 -16.36
C LYS A 13 -4.74 -3.37 -16.83
N ALA A 14 -4.98 -2.22 -17.46
CA ALA A 14 -3.92 -1.33 -17.93
C ALA A 14 -3.05 -0.77 -16.79
N VAL A 15 -3.66 -0.44 -15.64
CA VAL A 15 -2.91 0.02 -14.46
C VAL A 15 -2.02 -1.10 -13.90
N LEU A 16 -2.53 -2.33 -13.84
CA LEU A 16 -1.75 -3.49 -13.38
C LEU A 16 -0.58 -3.81 -14.32
N ASP A 17 -0.78 -3.69 -15.63
CA ASP A 17 0.29 -3.88 -16.62
C ASP A 17 1.41 -2.85 -16.43
N ALA A 18 1.07 -1.57 -16.24
CA ALA A 18 2.06 -0.54 -15.94
C ALA A 18 2.83 -0.81 -14.64
N ILE A 19 2.18 -1.38 -13.63
CA ILE A 19 2.84 -1.79 -12.38
C ILE A 19 3.77 -2.98 -12.62
N CYS A 20 3.39 -3.94 -13.45
CA CYS A 20 4.26 -5.05 -13.83
C CYS A 20 5.56 -4.55 -14.44
N GLU A 21 5.48 -3.63 -15.41
CA GLU A 21 6.66 -3.04 -16.06
C GLU A 21 7.56 -2.28 -15.07
N GLN A 22 6.96 -1.46 -14.19
CA GLN A 22 7.70 -0.65 -13.22
C GLN A 22 8.41 -1.49 -12.15
N GLN A 23 7.82 -2.62 -11.77
CA GLN A 23 8.27 -3.43 -10.64
C GLN A 23 8.95 -4.74 -11.06
N GLY A 24 8.99 -5.04 -12.36
CA GLY A 24 9.55 -6.29 -12.89
C GLY A 24 8.72 -7.51 -12.51
N LEU A 25 7.39 -7.40 -12.52
CA LEU A 25 6.48 -8.50 -12.16
C LEU A 25 5.97 -9.21 -13.42
N GLU A 26 5.80 -10.53 -13.33
CA GLU A 26 5.46 -11.36 -14.48
C GLU A 26 3.95 -11.45 -14.73
N THR A 27 3.13 -11.29 -13.68
CA THR A 27 1.68 -11.44 -13.77
C THR A 27 0.91 -10.30 -13.13
N ARG A 28 -0.29 -10.02 -13.66
CA ARG A 28 -1.20 -9.00 -13.11
C ARG A 28 -1.64 -9.31 -11.69
N GLU A 29 -1.71 -10.59 -11.32
CA GLU A 29 -1.99 -11.03 -9.94
C GLU A 29 -0.88 -10.62 -8.99
N GLN A 30 0.39 -10.77 -9.38
CA GLN A 30 1.52 -10.28 -8.61
C GLN A 30 1.49 -8.76 -8.46
N ALA A 31 1.12 -8.03 -9.52
CA ALA A 31 0.94 -6.58 -9.45
C ALA A 31 -0.20 -6.18 -8.50
N ALA A 32 -1.32 -6.89 -8.53
CA ALA A 32 -2.45 -6.65 -7.64
C ALA A 32 -2.07 -6.90 -6.18
N GLU A 33 -1.38 -8.01 -5.90
CA GLU A 33 -0.88 -8.33 -4.56
C GLU A 33 0.12 -7.29 -4.07
N TRP A 34 1.06 -6.88 -4.93
CA TRP A 34 2.04 -5.85 -4.61
C TRP A 34 1.37 -4.51 -4.27
N LEU A 35 0.38 -4.10 -5.07
CA LEU A 35 -0.36 -2.86 -4.87
C LEU A 35 -1.13 -2.88 -3.55
N LEU A 36 -1.77 -4.02 -3.23
CA LEU A 36 -2.48 -4.24 -1.98
C LEU A 36 -1.53 -4.13 -0.78
N ARG A 37 -0.41 -4.85 -0.80
CA ARG A 37 0.62 -4.80 0.26
C ARG A 37 1.16 -3.38 0.45
N ARG A 38 1.39 -2.65 -0.64
CA ARG A 38 1.83 -1.24 -0.62
C ARG A 38 0.80 -0.32 0.03
N ARG A 39 -0.48 -0.46 -0.32
CA ARG A 39 -1.60 0.30 0.27
C ARG A 39 -1.72 0.04 1.77
N ILE A 40 -1.72 -1.22 2.18
CA ILE A 40 -1.79 -1.61 3.60
C ILE A 40 -0.62 -1.00 4.37
N ARG A 41 0.61 -1.13 3.85
CA ARG A 41 1.80 -0.57 4.50
C ARG A 41 1.71 0.95 4.67
N ARG A 42 1.20 1.67 3.66
CA ARG A 42 1.00 3.13 3.73
C ARG A 42 -0.09 3.51 4.71
N GLY A 43 -1.22 2.81 4.71
CA GLY A 43 -2.31 3.01 5.67
C GLY A 43 -1.88 2.74 7.10
N ALA A 44 -1.17 1.63 7.33
CA ALA A 44 -0.60 1.27 8.62
C ALA A 44 0.40 2.32 9.12
N GLN A 45 1.22 2.92 8.25
CA GLN A 45 2.11 4.03 8.63
C GLN A 45 1.34 5.27 9.09
N GLY A 46 0.21 5.60 8.44
CA GLY A 46 -0.66 6.70 8.86
C GLY A 46 -1.38 6.44 10.19
N LEU A 47 -1.79 5.19 10.44
CA LEU A 47 -2.47 4.76 11.66
C LEU A 47 -1.54 4.59 12.87
N THR A 48 -0.36 4.00 12.67
CA THR A 48 0.59 3.64 13.75
C THR A 48 1.56 4.77 14.11
N GLY A 49 1.36 5.98 13.58
CA GLY A 49 1.98 7.17 14.14
C GLY A 49 3.51 7.21 14.08
N ARG A 50 4.18 6.53 13.13
CA ARG A 50 5.64 6.67 12.93
C ARG A 50 6.09 8.08 12.48
N GLY A 51 5.17 9.05 12.41
CA GLY A 51 5.43 10.50 12.27
C GLY A 51 4.80 11.37 13.37
N ARG A 52 4.24 10.76 14.43
CA ARG A 52 3.79 11.46 15.64
C ARG A 52 4.87 11.29 16.71
N ALA A 53 5.99 11.99 16.54
CA ALA A 53 6.93 12.13 17.66
C ALA A 53 6.14 12.78 18.81
N LEU A 54 5.94 12.05 19.90
CA LEU A 54 5.46 12.62 21.15
C LEU A 54 6.66 13.36 21.75
N TYR A 55 6.69 14.68 21.55
CA TYR A 55 7.67 15.52 22.19
C TYR A 55 7.29 15.66 23.67
N ASP A 56 8.27 15.45 24.55
CA ASP A 56 8.15 15.71 25.97
C ASP A 56 7.84 17.19 26.17
N VAL A 57 6.60 17.50 26.55
CA VAL A 57 6.24 18.84 27.02
C VAL A 57 6.79 18.97 28.44
N LYS A 58 8.02 19.48 28.56
CA LYS A 58 8.55 19.92 29.86
C LYS A 58 7.63 21.02 30.39
N GLY A 59 6.66 20.63 31.21
CA GLY A 59 5.77 21.54 31.92
C GLY A 59 6.61 22.54 32.69
N GLY A 60 6.45 23.82 32.37
CA GLY A 60 7.03 24.92 33.12
C GLY A 60 6.53 24.87 34.55
N HIS A 61 7.44 24.75 35.50
CA HIS A 61 7.17 24.93 36.92
C HIS A 61 6.99 26.43 37.16
N CYS A 62 5.83 26.82 37.69
CA CYS A 62 5.56 28.15 38.25
C CYS A 62 6.15 28.25 39.65
#